data_AF-A0A3B3XU37-F1
#
_entry.id   AF-A0A3B3XU37-F1
#
_cell.length_a   1.000
_cell.length_b   1.000
_cell.length_c   1.000
_cell.angle_alpha   90.00
_cell.angle_beta   90.00
_cell.angle_gamma   90.00
#
_symmetry.space_group_name_H-M   'P 1'
#
loop_
_entity.id
_entity.type
_entity.pdbx_description
1 polymer ?
#
loop_
_entity_poly.entity_id
_entity_poly.type
_entity_poly.pdbx_seq_one_letter_code
_entity_poly.pdbx_strand_id
1 'polypeptide(L)'
;MAVYQTYVNAMNDKIRKAININNPFVFKHISNLKSMDHFDDIGPSVVMASPGMMQSGLSRELFESWCTDKRNGVIIAGYCVEGTLAKHIMSEPEEITTMSSQKLPLKMSVDYISFSAHTDYQQTSEFIRALKPPHVILVHGEQNEMARLKAALIREYEDNDQVHIEVHNPRNTEAVTLNFRGEKLAKVMGSLADKKCAQGQRVSGILVKKNFNYHILNPSDLSSKLLTLICCCIQSKSFCTIFKSGFPSTQLSS
;
A
#
# COMPACT_ATOMS: atom_id res chain seq x y z
N MET A 1 -3.20 2.76 23.38
CA MET A 1 -1.71 2.72 23.42
C MET A 1 -1.14 1.31 23.53
N ALA A 2 -1.80 0.35 24.20
CA ALA A 2 -1.28 -1.02 24.38
C ALA A 2 -0.82 -1.70 23.08
N VAL A 3 -1.58 -1.56 21.98
CA VAL A 3 -1.21 -2.10 20.66
C VAL A 3 0.17 -1.60 20.19
N TYR A 4 0.47 -0.30 20.35
CA TYR A 4 1.78 0.25 19.98
C TYR A 4 2.91 -0.34 20.83
N GLN A 5 2.66 -0.63 22.11
CA GLN A 5 3.64 -1.26 22.99
C GLN A 5 3.81 -2.76 22.74
N THR A 6 2.79 -3.44 22.19
CA THR A 6 2.85 -4.87 21.87
C THR A 6 3.59 -5.12 20.55
N TYR A 7 3.30 -4.35 19.50
CA TYR A 7 3.85 -4.57 18.15
C TYR A 7 5.15 -3.80 17.88
N VAL A 8 6.07 -3.82 18.84
CA VAL A 8 7.37 -3.14 18.73
C VAL A 8 8.25 -3.75 17.64
N ASN A 9 8.06 -5.04 17.35
CA ASN A 9 8.74 -5.74 16.25
C ASN A 9 8.47 -5.10 14.88
N ALA A 10 7.30 -4.46 14.69
CA ALA A 10 6.95 -3.76 13.46
C ALA A 10 7.52 -2.33 13.37
N MET A 11 8.17 -1.83 14.43
CA MET A 11 8.76 -0.49 14.46
C MET A 11 10.20 -0.48 13.95
N ASN A 12 10.75 0.69 13.66
CA ASN A 12 12.14 0.82 13.19
C ASN A 12 13.17 0.40 14.26
N ASP A 13 14.42 0.19 13.82
CA ASP A 13 15.53 -0.21 14.69
C ASP A 13 15.78 0.72 15.86
N LYS A 14 15.52 2.02 15.68
CA LYS A 14 15.72 3.03 16.73
C LYS A 14 14.79 2.76 17.91
N ILE A 15 13.51 2.55 17.66
CA ILE A 15 12.53 2.27 18.72
C ILE A 15 12.76 0.89 19.32
N ARG A 16 13.05 -0.12 18.49
CA ARG A 16 13.38 -1.48 18.96
C ARG A 16 14.58 -1.51 19.93
N LYS A 17 15.59 -0.66 19.72
CA LYS A 17 16.73 -0.54 20.64
C LYS A 17 16.38 0.29 21.88
N ALA A 18 15.64 1.38 21.72
CA ALA A 18 15.30 2.29 22.80
C ALA A 18 14.40 1.64 23.87
N ILE A 19 13.49 0.76 23.47
CA ILE A 19 12.49 0.16 24.37
C ILE A 19 13.10 -0.61 25.55
N ASN A 20 14.30 -1.18 25.37
CA ASN A 20 15.02 -1.93 26.41
C ASN A 20 15.56 -1.01 27.53
N ILE A 21 15.71 0.28 27.25
CA ILE A 21 16.22 1.28 28.20
C ILE A 21 15.05 2.12 28.73
N ASN A 22 14.24 2.66 27.83
CA ASN A 22 13.09 3.48 28.15
C ASN A 22 12.04 3.37 27.05
N ASN A 23 10.84 2.92 27.41
CA ASN A 23 9.74 2.76 26.44
C ASN A 23 9.17 4.13 26.04
N PRO A 24 9.33 4.56 24.77
CA PRO A 24 8.90 5.89 24.32
C PRO A 24 7.38 6.06 24.28
N PHE A 25 6.61 4.97 24.36
CA PHE A 25 5.13 5.01 24.43
C PHE A 25 4.59 5.08 25.86
N VAL A 26 5.48 5.09 26.86
CA VAL A 26 5.16 5.43 28.25
C VAL A 26 5.52 6.89 28.45
N PHE A 27 4.57 7.77 28.12
CA PHE A 27 4.81 9.21 28.13
C PHE A 27 4.91 9.75 29.56
N LYS A 28 5.89 10.64 29.80
CA LYS A 28 6.10 11.28 31.12
C LYS A 28 5.22 12.51 31.34
N HIS A 29 4.86 13.21 30.26
CA HIS A 29 4.19 14.50 30.29
C HIS A 29 2.91 14.53 29.45
N ILE A 30 2.45 13.37 28.97
CA ILE A 30 1.21 13.24 28.19
C ILE A 30 0.28 12.33 28.98
N SER A 31 -0.90 12.85 29.31
CA SER A 31 -1.98 12.12 29.95
C SER A 31 -3.12 11.89 28.96
N ASN A 32 -3.88 10.81 29.17
CA ASN A 32 -5.07 10.54 28.36
C ASN A 32 -6.24 11.34 28.91
N LEU A 33 -6.97 12.03 28.01
CA LEU A 33 -8.24 12.67 28.32
C LEU A 33 -9.40 11.81 27.79
N LYS A 34 -10.34 11.43 28.65
CA LYS A 34 -11.47 10.57 28.27
C LYS A 34 -12.69 11.34 27.76
N SER A 35 -13.00 12.47 28.39
CA SER A 35 -14.13 13.36 28.10
C SER A 35 -13.74 14.78 28.49
N MET A 36 -14.42 15.78 27.93
CA MET A 36 -14.31 17.18 28.34
C MET A 36 -14.64 17.37 29.82
N ASP A 37 -15.52 16.55 30.40
CA ASP A 37 -15.94 16.64 31.81
C ASP A 37 -14.80 16.41 32.81
N HIS A 38 -13.69 15.82 32.35
CA HIS A 38 -12.50 15.56 33.15
C HIS A 38 -11.38 16.57 32.88
N PHE A 39 -11.69 17.65 32.17
CA PHE A 39 -10.74 18.69 31.78
C PHE A 39 -11.21 20.05 32.29
N ASP A 40 -10.46 20.61 33.23
CA ASP A 40 -10.62 22.00 33.63
C ASP A 40 -9.81 22.88 32.67
N ASP A 41 -10.50 23.68 31.86
CA ASP A 41 -9.88 24.58 30.88
C ASP A 41 -9.31 25.85 31.56
N ILE A 42 -8.28 25.64 32.38
CA ILE A 42 -7.63 26.68 33.19
C ILE A 42 -6.19 26.86 32.71
N GLY A 43 -5.94 27.99 32.04
CA GLY A 43 -4.61 28.38 31.57
C GLY A 43 -4.19 27.69 30.26
N PRO A 44 -2.93 27.89 29.83
CA PRO A 44 -2.45 27.33 28.56
C PRO A 44 -2.37 25.81 28.59
N SER A 45 -2.94 25.15 27.58
CA SER A 45 -2.90 23.69 27.42
C SER A 45 -2.69 23.29 25.96
N VAL A 46 -2.28 22.04 25.73
CA VAL A 46 -2.19 21.44 24.40
C VAL A 46 -3.01 20.17 24.40
N VAL A 47 -4.06 20.13 23.58
CA VAL A 47 -4.95 18.97 23.48
C VAL A 47 -4.89 18.39 22.07
N MET A 48 -4.49 17.13 21.98
CA MET A 48 -4.56 16.35 20.74
C MET A 48 -5.86 15.54 20.73
N ALA A 49 -6.82 15.95 19.92
CA ALA A 49 -8.14 15.32 19.86
C ALA A 49 -8.46 14.75 18.48
N SER A 50 -9.25 13.67 18.46
CA SER A 50 -9.78 13.06 17.24
C SER A 50 -11.23 13.50 16.97
N PRO A 51 -11.72 13.40 15.73
CA PRO A 51 -11.03 13.05 14.48
C PRO A 51 -10.22 14.21 13.88
N GLY A 52 -9.13 13.92 13.18
CA GLY A 52 -8.21 14.95 12.65
C GLY A 52 -8.81 15.91 11.61
N MET A 53 -9.95 15.57 10.99
CA MET A 53 -10.65 16.44 10.04
C MET A 53 -11.82 17.24 10.66
N MET A 54 -12.05 17.08 11.97
CA MET A 54 -12.96 17.91 12.78
C MET A 54 -14.42 17.90 12.32
N GLN A 55 -14.88 16.78 11.76
CA GLN A 55 -16.27 16.65 11.31
C GLN A 55 -17.27 16.57 12.48
N SER A 56 -16.85 15.97 13.60
CA SER A 56 -17.67 15.79 14.81
C SER A 56 -16.77 15.42 16.01
N GLY A 57 -17.36 15.18 17.18
CA GLY A 57 -16.67 14.67 18.37
C GLY A 57 -15.75 15.68 19.04
N LEU A 58 -14.88 15.20 19.93
CA LEU A 58 -14.11 16.04 20.85
C LEU A 58 -13.26 17.11 20.14
N SER A 59 -12.62 16.79 19.01
CA SER A 59 -11.85 17.79 18.25
C SER A 59 -12.72 18.96 17.74
N ARG A 60 -13.98 18.69 17.40
CA ARG A 60 -14.94 19.69 16.92
C ARG A 60 -15.48 20.52 18.07
N GLU A 61 -15.81 19.90 19.20
CA GLU A 61 -16.29 20.58 20.41
C GLU A 61 -15.24 21.53 20.99
N LEU A 62 -13.98 21.08 21.07
CA LEU A 62 -12.85 21.91 21.50
C LEU A 62 -12.65 23.11 20.56
N PHE A 63 -12.70 22.86 19.24
CA PHE A 63 -12.55 23.93 18.26
C PHE A 63 -13.66 24.97 18.37
N GLU A 64 -14.93 24.56 18.45
CA GLU A 64 -16.04 25.51 18.61
C GLU A 64 -15.91 26.34 19.89
N SER A 65 -15.45 25.72 20.99
CA SER A 65 -15.19 26.40 22.27
C SER A 65 -14.05 27.40 22.20
N TRP A 66 -13.02 27.14 21.38
CA TRP A 66 -11.78 27.92 21.35
C TRP A 66 -11.66 28.89 20.17
N CYS A 67 -12.43 28.72 19.09
CA CYS A 67 -12.25 29.44 17.83
C CYS A 67 -12.45 30.96 17.91
N THR A 68 -13.18 31.43 18.91
CA THR A 68 -13.52 32.85 19.07
C THR A 68 -12.45 33.67 19.79
N ASP A 69 -11.45 33.04 20.41
CA ASP A 69 -10.34 33.71 21.10
C ASP A 69 -9.06 33.67 20.25
N LYS A 70 -8.50 34.85 19.98
CA LYS A 70 -7.27 35.04 19.19
C LYS A 70 -5.99 34.50 19.84
N ARG A 71 -6.04 34.19 21.14
CA ARG A 71 -4.89 33.60 21.86
C ARG A 71 -4.75 32.10 21.58
N ASN A 72 -5.82 31.48 21.08
CA ASN A 72 -5.84 30.07 20.75
C ASN A 72 -5.28 29.82 19.35
N GLY A 73 -4.89 28.58 19.08
CA GLY A 73 -4.38 28.14 17.79
C GLY A 73 -4.72 26.69 17.51
N VAL A 74 -4.94 26.37 16.24
CA VAL A 74 -5.20 25.01 15.76
C VAL A 74 -4.10 24.65 14.76
N ILE A 75 -3.45 23.51 15.02
CA ILE A 75 -2.42 22.97 14.14
C ILE A 75 -3.01 21.77 13.41
N ILE A 76 -3.15 21.89 12.11
CA ILE A 76 -3.59 20.80 11.26
C ILE A 76 -2.36 20.01 10.78
N ALA A 77 -2.20 18.82 11.36
CA ALA A 77 -1.01 18.00 11.17
C ALA A 77 -1.10 16.96 10.03
N GLY A 78 -2.28 16.78 9.43
CA GLY A 78 -2.54 15.73 8.43
C GLY A 78 -3.25 16.26 7.20
N TYR A 79 -3.27 15.46 6.13
CA TYR A 79 -4.00 15.79 4.91
C TYR A 79 -5.50 15.93 5.18
N CYS A 80 -6.11 16.99 4.64
CA CYS A 80 -7.54 17.26 4.77
C CYS A 80 -8.25 17.06 3.44
N VAL A 81 -9.32 16.27 3.47
CA VAL A 81 -10.17 16.01 2.29
C VAL A 81 -11.12 17.19 2.08
N GLU A 82 -11.42 17.47 0.81
CA GLU A 82 -12.43 18.46 0.43
C GLU A 82 -13.78 18.19 1.09
N GLY A 83 -14.49 19.26 1.46
CA GLY A 83 -15.76 19.18 2.18
C GLY A 83 -15.66 18.89 3.68
N THR A 84 -14.44 18.94 4.26
CA THR A 84 -14.24 18.83 5.71
C THR A 84 -14.05 20.20 6.36
N LEU A 85 -14.40 20.32 7.65
CA LEU A 85 -14.14 21.55 8.40
C LEU A 85 -12.66 21.90 8.40
N ALA A 86 -11.78 20.92 8.63
CA ALA A 86 -10.34 21.14 8.64
C ALA A 86 -9.82 21.69 7.30
N LYS A 87 -10.39 21.27 6.16
CA LYS A 87 -10.05 21.85 4.85
C LYS A 87 -10.62 23.25 4.66
N HIS A 88 -11.84 23.49 5.15
CA HIS A 88 -12.50 24.79 5.05
C HIS A 88 -11.79 25.89 5.83
N ILE A 89 -11.33 25.62 7.06
CA ILE A 89 -10.67 26.64 7.89
C ILE A 89 -9.29 27.05 7.37
N MET A 90 -8.67 26.24 6.49
CA MET A 90 -7.40 26.62 5.82
C MET A 90 -7.57 27.78 4.85
N SER A 91 -8.79 28.08 4.39
CA SER A 91 -9.06 29.28 3.60
C SER A 91 -9.32 30.52 4.45
N GLU A 92 -9.13 30.43 5.77
CA GLU A 92 -9.34 31.50 6.76
C GLU A 92 -10.69 32.23 6.60
N PRO A 93 -11.83 31.52 6.70
CA PRO A 93 -13.14 32.16 6.64
C PRO A 93 -13.36 33.07 7.85
N GLU A 94 -14.10 34.18 7.68
CA GLU A 94 -14.44 35.08 8.79
C GLU A 94 -15.33 34.41 9.86
N GLU A 95 -16.21 33.50 9.43
CA GLU A 95 -17.15 32.78 10.28
C GLU A 95 -17.13 31.28 9.97
N ILE A 96 -17.33 30.46 10.99
CA ILE A 96 -17.55 29.01 10.88
C ILE A 96 -18.94 28.63 11.35
N THR A 97 -19.51 27.58 10.77
CA THR A 97 -20.80 27.03 11.19
C THR A 97 -20.61 25.92 12.21
N THR A 98 -21.27 26.01 13.36
CA THR A 98 -21.24 25.00 14.42
C THR A 98 -22.07 23.76 14.07
N MET A 99 -21.90 22.68 14.83
CA MET A 99 -22.78 21.51 14.72
C MET A 99 -24.26 21.84 15.02
N SER A 100 -24.52 22.86 15.84
CA SER A 100 -25.86 23.37 16.16
C SER A 100 -26.40 24.39 15.13
N SER A 101 -25.73 24.53 13.97
CA SER A 101 -26.07 25.51 12.91
C SER A 101 -25.97 26.98 13.33
N GLN A 102 -25.23 27.28 14.39
CA GLN A 102 -24.89 28.65 14.77
C GLN A 102 -23.64 29.10 14.02
N LYS A 103 -23.45 30.42 13.90
CA LYS A 103 -22.23 30.98 13.32
C LYS A 103 -21.33 31.54 14.41
N LEU A 104 -20.06 31.18 14.37
CA LEU A 104 -19.03 31.70 15.26
C LEU A 104 -17.94 32.42 14.47
N PRO A 105 -17.41 33.56 14.95
CA PRO A 105 -16.28 34.21 14.30
C PRO A 105 -15.00 33.40 14.50
N LEU A 106 -14.24 33.17 13.42
CA LEU A 106 -12.94 32.51 13.48
C LEU A 106 -11.86 33.56 13.78
N LYS A 107 -11.35 33.56 15.02
CA LYS A 107 -10.29 34.49 15.45
C LYS A 107 -8.99 33.79 15.86
N MET A 108 -9.06 32.49 16.16
CA MET A 108 -7.87 31.71 16.49
C MET A 108 -6.94 31.56 15.29
N SER A 109 -5.65 31.35 15.55
CA SER A 109 -4.67 31.04 14.49
C SER A 109 -4.90 29.66 13.90
N VAL A 110 -4.71 29.51 12.58
CA VAL A 110 -4.82 28.24 11.85
C VAL A 110 -3.50 27.98 11.14
N ASP A 111 -2.76 26.97 11.59
CA ASP A 111 -1.47 26.59 11.01
C ASP A 111 -1.55 25.18 10.40
N TYR A 112 -1.02 25.03 9.18
CA TYR A 112 -0.90 23.74 8.52
C TYR A 112 0.56 23.26 8.53
N ILE A 113 0.83 22.19 9.27
CA ILE A 113 2.17 21.59 9.37
C ILE A 113 2.04 20.12 9.00
N SER A 114 2.35 19.77 7.76
CA SER A 114 2.16 18.39 7.28
C SER A 114 3.14 17.42 7.96
N PHE A 115 2.58 16.49 8.74
CA PHE A 115 3.22 15.26 9.21
C PHE A 115 2.71 14.04 8.44
N SER A 116 2.22 14.26 7.21
CA SER A 116 1.82 13.18 6.32
C SER A 116 2.98 12.24 6.06
N ALA A 117 2.84 10.98 6.46
CA ALA A 117 3.78 9.91 6.12
C ALA A 117 3.59 9.43 4.67
N HIS A 118 3.49 10.38 3.73
CA HIS A 118 3.44 10.12 2.29
C HIS A 118 4.81 10.40 1.68
N THR A 119 5.11 9.69 0.59
CA THR A 119 6.31 9.94 -0.19
C THR A 119 6.16 11.20 -1.02
N ASP A 120 7.24 11.96 -1.15
CA ASP A 120 7.30 13.06 -2.12
C ASP A 120 7.60 12.52 -3.55
N TYR A 121 7.70 13.44 -4.52
CA TYR A 121 8.03 13.08 -5.89
C TYR A 121 9.40 12.39 -6.00
N GLN A 122 10.41 12.89 -5.29
CA GLN A 122 11.78 12.39 -5.38
C GLN A 122 11.87 10.95 -4.87
N GLN A 123 11.27 10.66 -3.72
CA GLN A 123 11.18 9.32 -3.13
C GLN A 123 10.36 8.37 -4.00
N THR A 124 9.25 8.84 -4.57
CA THR A 124 8.40 8.02 -5.45
C THR A 124 9.12 7.69 -6.76
N SER A 125 9.77 8.68 -7.38
CA SER A 125 10.58 8.50 -8.59
C SER A 125 11.76 7.55 -8.33
N GLU A 126 12.47 7.71 -7.20
CA GLU A 126 13.55 6.81 -6.81
C GLU A 126 13.08 5.36 -6.62
N PHE A 127 11.92 5.17 -5.98
CA PHE A 127 11.32 3.85 -5.81
C PHE A 127 10.99 3.17 -7.15
N ILE A 128 10.39 3.92 -8.09
CA ILE A 128 10.08 3.43 -9.43
C ILE A 128 11.38 3.13 -10.20
N ARG A 129 12.40 3.99 -10.08
CA ARG A 129 13.70 3.82 -10.74
C ARG A 129 14.44 2.58 -10.26
N ALA A 130 14.32 2.23 -8.98
CA ALA A 130 14.92 1.04 -8.41
C ALA A 130 14.25 -0.26 -8.92
N LEU A 131 12.92 -0.25 -9.07
CA LEU A 131 12.14 -1.42 -9.46
C LEU A 131 12.00 -1.61 -10.97
N LYS A 132 11.98 -0.51 -11.74
CA LYS A 132 11.72 -0.46 -13.19
C LYS A 132 10.54 -1.34 -13.63
N PRO A 133 9.34 -1.19 -13.02
CA PRO A 133 8.19 -2.01 -13.37
C PRO A 133 7.69 -1.67 -14.79
N PRO A 134 7.27 -2.67 -15.61
CA PRO A 134 6.72 -2.40 -16.95
C PRO A 134 5.44 -1.57 -16.95
N HIS A 135 4.61 -1.72 -15.91
CA HIS A 135 3.35 -0.98 -15.74
C HIS A 135 3.28 -0.37 -14.34
N VAL A 136 2.97 0.93 -14.26
CA VAL A 136 2.74 1.69 -13.02
C VAL A 136 1.29 2.17 -13.02
N ILE A 137 0.53 1.87 -11.97
CA ILE A 137 -0.87 2.31 -11.83
C ILE A 137 -0.97 3.25 -10.63
N LEU A 138 -1.21 4.53 -10.90
CA LEU A 138 -1.37 5.58 -9.89
C LEU A 138 -2.79 5.54 -9.31
N VAL A 139 -2.88 5.55 -7.99
CA VAL A 139 -4.12 5.54 -7.20
C VAL A 139 -3.92 6.39 -5.94
N HIS A 140 -4.99 6.62 -5.16
CA HIS A 140 -4.94 7.33 -3.87
C HIS A 140 -4.25 8.69 -3.93
N GLY A 141 -4.63 9.51 -4.91
CA GLY A 141 -4.18 10.88 -5.08
C GLY A 141 -5.31 11.74 -5.61
N GLU A 142 -5.21 13.05 -5.41
CA GLU A 142 -6.09 14.02 -6.05
C GLU A 142 -5.85 14.02 -7.57
N GLN A 143 -6.88 14.34 -8.33
CA GLN A 143 -6.91 14.13 -9.78
C GLN A 143 -5.83 14.93 -10.53
N ASN A 144 -5.67 16.21 -10.21
CA ASN A 144 -4.71 17.09 -10.86
C ASN A 144 -3.27 16.75 -10.47
N GLU A 145 -3.01 16.51 -9.18
CA GLU A 145 -1.69 16.09 -8.69
C GLU A 145 -1.27 14.74 -9.27
N MET A 146 -2.20 13.79 -9.40
CA MET A 146 -1.94 12.49 -10.04
C MET A 146 -1.64 12.64 -11.53
N ALA A 147 -2.34 13.55 -12.24
CA ALA A 147 -2.05 13.85 -13.64
C ALA A 147 -0.67 14.50 -13.82
N ARG A 148 -0.26 15.40 -12.91
CA ARG A 148 1.07 15.99 -12.89
C ARG A 148 2.16 14.94 -12.64
N LEU A 149 1.94 14.04 -11.67
CA LEU A 149 2.86 12.94 -11.37
C LEU A 149 3.03 12.02 -12.58
N LYS A 150 1.92 11.64 -13.24
CA LYS A 150 1.95 10.84 -14.47
C LYS A 150 2.78 11.52 -15.56
N ALA A 151 2.54 12.80 -15.84
CA ALA A 151 3.28 13.53 -16.87
C ALA A 151 4.78 13.62 -16.56
N ALA A 152 5.13 13.83 -15.29
CA ALA A 152 6.52 13.87 -14.84
C ALA A 152 7.22 12.51 -15.02
N LEU A 153 6.53 11.41 -14.67
CA LEU A 153 7.07 10.05 -14.85
C LEU A 153 7.24 9.69 -16.33
N ILE A 154 6.27 10.01 -17.19
CA ILE A 154 6.40 9.75 -18.64
C ILE A 154 7.62 10.47 -19.20
N ARG A 155 7.78 11.76 -18.88
CA ARG A 155 8.93 12.57 -19.32
C ARG A 155 10.26 12.04 -18.80
N GLU A 156 10.30 11.50 -17.59
CA GLU A 156 11.53 10.95 -16.99
C GLU A 156 12.07 9.72 -17.76
N TYR A 157 11.18 8.94 -18.38
CA TYR A 157 11.55 7.69 -19.08
C TYR A 157 11.44 7.80 -20.61
N GLU A 158 11.02 8.95 -21.16
CA GLU A 158 10.83 9.16 -22.61
C GLU A 158 12.13 9.00 -23.41
N ASP A 159 13.26 9.44 -22.86
CA ASP A 159 14.57 9.40 -23.54
C ASP A 159 15.33 8.07 -23.36
N ASN A 160 14.77 7.08 -22.65
CA ASN A 160 15.48 5.85 -22.30
C ASN A 160 14.97 4.63 -23.06
N ASP A 161 15.62 4.31 -24.19
CA ASP A 161 15.28 3.15 -25.03
C ASP A 161 15.37 1.78 -24.34
N GLN A 162 16.08 1.68 -23.21
CA GLN A 162 16.26 0.42 -22.49
C GLN A 162 15.16 0.13 -21.47
N VAL A 163 14.45 1.16 -20.99
CA VAL A 163 13.51 1.04 -19.88
C VAL A 163 12.16 1.61 -20.31
N HIS A 164 11.25 0.72 -20.67
CA HIS A 164 9.88 1.08 -21.03
C HIS A 164 8.95 0.93 -19.81
N ILE A 165 8.36 2.04 -19.37
CA ILE A 165 7.38 2.08 -18.28
C ILE A 165 6.08 2.70 -18.79
N GLU A 166 4.98 1.96 -18.71
CA GLU A 166 3.65 2.45 -19.03
C GLU A 166 2.94 2.93 -17.75
N VAL A 167 2.56 4.20 -17.71
CA VAL A 167 1.94 4.83 -16.52
C VAL A 167 0.43 5.02 -16.74
N HIS A 168 -0.38 4.47 -15.84
CA HIS A 168 -1.83 4.55 -15.82
C HIS A 168 -2.32 5.32 -14.59
N ASN A 169 -3.46 6.01 -14.69
CA ASN A 169 -4.11 6.71 -13.60
C ASN A 169 -5.65 6.59 -13.71
N PRO A 170 -6.18 5.37 -13.56
CA PRO A 170 -7.59 5.08 -13.84
C PRO A 170 -8.52 5.79 -12.85
N ARG A 171 -9.67 6.22 -13.34
CA ARG A 171 -10.76 6.72 -12.49
C ARG A 171 -11.48 5.56 -11.81
N ASN A 172 -12.27 5.87 -10.78
CA ASN A 172 -13.21 4.89 -10.21
C ASN A 172 -14.06 4.29 -11.34
N THR A 173 -14.24 2.96 -11.32
CA THR A 173 -14.94 2.16 -12.35
C THR A 173 -14.23 2.01 -13.71
N GLU A 174 -13.05 2.61 -13.89
CA GLU A 174 -12.23 2.41 -15.09
C GLU A 174 -11.34 1.16 -14.92
N ALA A 175 -11.39 0.25 -15.90
CA ALA A 175 -10.58 -0.98 -15.88
C ALA A 175 -9.27 -0.79 -16.65
N VAL A 176 -8.15 -1.17 -16.05
CA VAL A 176 -6.85 -1.28 -16.73
C VAL A 176 -6.65 -2.72 -17.19
N THR A 177 -6.56 -2.95 -18.51
CA THR A 177 -6.40 -4.29 -19.08
C THR A 177 -4.95 -4.53 -19.47
N LEU A 178 -4.30 -5.49 -18.81
CA LEU A 178 -2.90 -5.87 -19.07
C LEU A 178 -2.84 -7.32 -19.58
N ASN A 179 -2.07 -7.53 -20.65
CA ASN A 179 -1.95 -8.84 -21.30
C ASN A 179 -0.63 -9.52 -20.93
N PHE A 180 -0.69 -10.55 -20.09
CA PHE A 180 0.47 -11.35 -19.70
C PHE A 180 0.49 -12.68 -20.47
N ARG A 181 1.48 -12.83 -21.35
CA ARG A 181 1.75 -14.13 -22.02
C ARG A 181 2.68 -14.95 -21.13
N GLY A 182 2.14 -16.00 -20.51
CA GLY A 182 2.93 -16.96 -19.75
C GLY A 182 3.18 -18.23 -20.57
N GLU A 183 4.45 -18.66 -20.66
CA GLU A 183 4.77 -20.03 -21.06
C GLU A 183 4.24 -20.99 -19.98
N LYS A 184 3.43 -21.99 -20.38
CA LYS A 184 2.96 -23.02 -19.45
C LYS A 184 4.03 -24.09 -19.30
N LEU A 185 4.70 -24.11 -18.15
CA LEU A 185 5.68 -25.12 -17.80
C LEU A 185 5.00 -26.29 -17.08
N ALA A 186 5.17 -27.50 -17.62
CA ALA A 186 4.74 -28.73 -16.98
C ALA A 186 5.96 -29.51 -16.46
N LYS A 187 5.91 -29.97 -15.21
CA LYS A 187 6.96 -30.81 -14.61
C LYS A 187 6.60 -32.28 -14.72
N VAL A 188 7.48 -33.08 -15.30
CA VAL A 188 7.35 -34.55 -15.30
C VAL A 188 7.67 -35.07 -13.89
N MET A 189 6.83 -35.94 -13.35
CA MET A 189 7.00 -36.53 -12.02
C MET A 189 6.71 -38.03 -12.02
N GLY A 190 7.22 -38.74 -11.02
CA GLY A 190 7.03 -40.19 -10.87
C GLY A 190 7.92 -40.98 -11.82
N SER A 191 7.45 -42.16 -12.23
CA SER A 191 8.17 -43.10 -13.10
C SER A 191 8.55 -42.51 -14.47
N LEU A 192 7.83 -41.50 -14.96
CA LEU A 192 8.17 -40.78 -16.19
C LEU A 192 9.45 -39.92 -16.04
N ALA A 193 9.87 -39.61 -14.82
CA ALA A 193 11.08 -38.84 -14.54
C ALA A 193 12.32 -39.73 -14.36
N ASP A 194 12.18 -41.06 -14.32
CA ASP A 194 13.27 -42.01 -14.06
C ASP A 194 14.30 -42.03 -15.22
N LYS A 195 13.86 -41.73 -16.45
CA LYS A 195 14.74 -41.57 -17.61
C LYS A 195 14.85 -40.10 -17.99
N LYS A 196 16.08 -39.61 -18.17
CA LYS A 196 16.36 -38.25 -18.63
C LYS A 196 15.72 -38.06 -20.01
N CYS A 197 14.78 -37.11 -20.13
CA CYS A 197 14.10 -36.85 -21.39
C CYS A 197 15.07 -36.28 -22.43
N ALA A 198 15.05 -36.84 -23.65
CA ALA A 198 15.75 -36.30 -24.81
C ALA A 198 14.86 -35.34 -25.59
N GLN A 199 15.45 -34.33 -26.25
CA GLN A 199 14.70 -33.40 -27.08
C GLN A 199 14.05 -34.12 -28.27
N GLY A 200 12.75 -33.90 -28.49
CA GLY A 200 11.96 -34.60 -29.51
C GLY A 200 11.40 -35.97 -29.06
N GLN A 201 11.72 -36.44 -27.86
CA GLN A 201 11.12 -37.65 -27.31
C GLN A 201 9.64 -37.42 -26.99
N ARG A 202 8.79 -38.34 -27.46
CA ARG A 202 7.36 -38.30 -27.15
C ARG A 202 7.14 -38.62 -25.66
N VAL A 203 6.52 -37.68 -24.95
CA VAL A 203 6.08 -37.86 -23.56
C VAL A 203 4.58 -38.07 -23.56
N SER A 204 4.12 -39.17 -22.98
CA SER A 204 2.70 -39.50 -22.81
C SER A 204 2.39 -39.76 -21.35
N GLY A 205 1.37 -39.12 -20.81
CA GLY A 205 0.96 -39.28 -19.42
C GLY A 205 -0.30 -38.48 -19.13
N ILE A 206 -0.72 -38.51 -17.87
CA ILE A 206 -1.82 -37.70 -17.35
C ILE A 206 -1.26 -36.33 -16.96
N LEU A 207 -1.83 -35.27 -17.51
CA LEU A 207 -1.54 -33.90 -17.11
C LEU A 207 -2.44 -33.50 -15.93
N VAL A 208 -1.86 -33.27 -14.77
CA VAL A 208 -2.54 -32.79 -13.57
C VAL A 208 -2.24 -31.31 -13.39
N LYS A 209 -3.31 -30.49 -13.30
CA LYS A 209 -3.22 -29.07 -12.98
C LYS A 209 -3.58 -28.86 -11.52
N LYS A 210 -2.64 -28.33 -10.72
CA LYS A 210 -2.90 -27.86 -9.35
C LYS A 210 -2.62 -26.36 -9.29
N ASN A 211 -3.68 -25.56 -9.20
CA ASN A 211 -3.62 -24.10 -9.31
C ASN A 211 -2.98 -23.68 -10.65
N PHE A 212 -1.82 -23.00 -10.61
CA PHE A 212 -1.06 -22.60 -11.80
C PHE A 212 0.05 -23.57 -12.19
N ASN A 213 0.29 -24.61 -11.38
CA ASN A 213 1.32 -25.61 -11.65
C ASN A 213 0.76 -26.77 -12.46
N TYR A 214 1.51 -27.15 -13.48
CA TYR A 214 1.21 -28.30 -14.33
C TYR A 214 2.20 -29.42 -14.05
N HIS A 215 1.68 -30.64 -13.91
CA HIS A 215 2.46 -31.84 -13.68
C HIS A 215 2.07 -32.93 -14.67
N ILE A 216 3.04 -33.61 -15.27
CA ILE A 216 2.80 -34.81 -16.07
C ILE A 216 3.19 -36.04 -15.25
N LEU A 217 2.28 -37.00 -15.18
CA LEU A 217 2.41 -38.22 -14.38
C LEU A 217 2.07 -39.45 -15.22
N ASN A 218 2.63 -40.59 -14.86
CA ASN A 218 2.23 -41.86 -15.45
C ASN A 218 0.90 -42.27 -14.82
N PRO A 219 -0.06 -42.84 -15.56
CA PRO A 219 -1.29 -43.39 -14.97
C PRO A 219 -1.08 -44.24 -13.70
N SER A 220 0.01 -45.00 -13.64
CA SER A 220 0.35 -45.83 -12.47
C SER A 220 0.74 -45.05 -11.22
N ASP A 221 1.24 -43.81 -11.38
CA ASP A 221 1.68 -42.95 -10.26
C ASP A 221 0.54 -42.11 -9.67
N LEU A 222 -0.67 -42.25 -10.20
CA LEU A 222 -1.83 -41.46 -9.79
C LEU A 222 -2.32 -41.85 -8.38
N SER A 223 -2.26 -43.14 -8.04
CA SER A 223 -2.71 -43.68 -6.75
C SER A 223 -1.75 -43.36 -5.60
N SER A 224 -0.46 -43.21 -5.86
CA SER A 224 0.56 -43.01 -4.83
C SER A 224 0.70 -41.55 -4.35
N LYS A 225 0.25 -40.58 -5.16
CA LYS A 225 0.47 -39.15 -4.91
C LYS A 225 -0.80 -38.29 -4.82
N LEU A 226 -1.98 -38.83 -5.13
CA LEU A 226 -3.20 -38.04 -5.27
C LEU A 226 -4.35 -38.56 -4.37
N LEU A 227 -4.23 -38.37 -3.06
CA LEU A 227 -5.30 -38.69 -2.09
C LEU A 227 -6.45 -37.65 -2.08
N THR A 228 -6.43 -36.64 -2.96
CA THR A 228 -7.36 -35.50 -2.83
C THR A 228 -7.69 -34.77 -4.14
N LEU A 229 -7.97 -35.47 -5.25
CA LEU A 229 -8.51 -34.80 -6.44
C LEU A 229 -9.59 -35.61 -7.15
N ILE A 230 -10.80 -35.06 -7.06
CA ILE A 230 -11.96 -35.36 -7.87
C ILE A 230 -11.60 -35.09 -9.33
N CYS A 231 -11.95 -36.08 -10.17
CA CYS A 231 -11.86 -36.07 -11.62
C CYS A 231 -12.45 -34.78 -12.22
N CYS A 232 -11.70 -34.06 -13.07
CA CYS A 232 -12.30 -33.38 -14.22
C CYS A 232 -11.29 -32.92 -15.29
N CYS A 233 -11.69 -33.14 -16.55
CA CYS A 233 -11.11 -32.71 -17.82
C CYS A 233 -9.79 -33.38 -18.28
N ILE A 234 -9.94 -34.55 -18.92
CA ILE A 234 -8.95 -35.11 -19.85
C ILE A 234 -9.10 -34.35 -21.19
N GLN A 235 -8.20 -33.40 -21.46
CA GLN A 235 -7.99 -32.90 -22.83
C GLN A 235 -6.76 -33.60 -23.42
N SER A 236 -6.99 -34.46 -24.41
CA SER A 236 -5.91 -34.93 -25.30
C SER A 236 -5.44 -33.74 -26.14
N LYS A 237 -4.24 -33.23 -25.84
CA LYS A 237 -3.55 -32.24 -26.67
C LYS A 237 -2.14 -32.73 -26.94
N SER A 238 -1.80 -32.87 -28.22
CA SER A 238 -0.42 -33.10 -28.65
C SER A 238 0.36 -31.80 -28.45
N PHE A 239 1.32 -31.81 -27.53
CA PHE A 239 2.24 -30.68 -27.32
C PHE A 239 3.58 -31.02 -27.98
N CYS A 240 4.03 -30.17 -28.91
CA CYS A 240 5.42 -30.16 -29.35
C CYS A 240 6.23 -29.46 -28.25
N THR A 241 7.07 -30.21 -27.54
CA THR A 241 7.74 -29.72 -26.32
C THR A 241 9.17 -29.31 -26.65
N ILE A 242 9.54 -28.06 -26.37
CA ILE A 242 10.94 -27.60 -26.37
C ILE A 242 11.46 -27.78 -24.94
N PHE A 243 12.47 -28.63 -24.77
CA PHE A 243 13.11 -28.85 -23.46
C PHE A 243 14.14 -27.74 -23.22
N LYS A 244 13.91 -26.87 -22.22
CA LYS A 244 14.95 -25.99 -21.68
C LYS A 244 15.64 -26.71 -20.52
N SER A 245 16.89 -27.12 -20.70
CA SER A 245 17.73 -27.62 -19.60
C SER A 245 18.04 -26.47 -18.64
N GLY A 246 17.55 -26.57 -17.41
CA GLY A 246 17.90 -25.63 -16.34
C GLY A 246 19.32 -25.87 -15.85
N PHE A 247 20.30 -25.20 -16.44
CA PHE A 247 21.61 -24.96 -15.83
C PHE A 247 22.02 -23.50 -16.07
N PRO A 248 22.33 -22.71 -15.03
CA PRO A 248 23.08 -21.48 -15.21
C PRO A 248 24.52 -21.88 -15.56
N SER A 249 24.95 -21.56 -16.78
CA SER A 249 26.36 -21.66 -17.16
C SER A 249 27.17 -20.62 -16.38
N THR A 250 27.79 -21.04 -15.29
CA THR A 250 28.94 -20.35 -14.71
C THR A 250 30.08 -20.50 -15.71
N GLN A 251 30.33 -19.46 -16.52
CA GLN A 251 31.61 -19.33 -17.20
C GLN A 251 32.66 -18.98 -16.14
N LEU A 252 33.44 -19.97 -15.72
CA LEU A 252 34.81 -19.73 -15.27
C LEU A 252 35.66 -19.54 -16.52
N SER A 253 36.03 -18.29 -16.80
CA SER A 253 37.16 -17.97 -17.66
C SER A 253 38.38 -17.78 -16.76
N SER A 254 39.36 -18.65 -16.94
CA SER A 254 40.78 -18.39 -16.68
C SER A 254 41.26 -17.13 -17.37
#